data_AF-A0A7C5HW92-F1
#
_entry.id   AF-A0A7C5HW92-F1
#
_cell.length_a   1.000
_cell.length_b   1.000
_cell.length_c   1.000
_cell.angle_alpha   90.00
_cell.angle_beta   90.00
_cell.angle_gamma   90.00
#
_symmetry.space_group_name_H-M   'P 1'
#
loop_
_entity.id
_entity.type
_entity.pdbx_description
1 polymer ?
#
loop_
_entity_poly.entity_id
_entity_poly.type
_entity_poly.pdbx_seq_one_letter_code
_entity_poly.pdbx_strand_id
1 'polypeptide(L)' 'MLKKTIGFLKSVKLEMANVSWPTKADLKEGTTVVIIMSAIVAVFLSLIDAAFSFLIRTLLLQG' A
#
# COMPACT_ATOMS: atom_id res chain seq x y z
N MET A 1 -22.76 -1.18 -33.73
CA MET A 1 -22.14 -0.58 -32.51
C MET A 1 -21.02 -1.45 -31.93
N LEU A 2 -21.18 -2.77 -31.80
CA LEU A 2 -20.13 -3.70 -31.32
C LEU A 2 -18.77 -3.60 -32.04
N LYS A 3 -18.74 -3.43 -33.36
CA LYS A 3 -17.48 -3.26 -34.12
C LYS A 3 -16.68 -2.01 -33.71
N LYS A 4 -17.35 -0.93 -33.30
CA LYS A 4 -16.70 0.32 -32.87
C LYS A 4 -16.06 0.16 -31.49
N THR A 5 -16.73 -0.53 -30.57
CA THR A 5 -16.21 -0.85 -29.23
C THR A 5 -15.01 -1.80 -29.29
N ILE A 6 -15.05 -2.81 -30.17
CA ILE A 6 -13.91 -3.72 -30.40
C ILE A 6 -12.72 -2.95 -31.00
N GLY A 7 -12.97 -2.02 -31.92
CA GLY A 7 -11.94 -1.12 -32.45
C GLY A 7 -11.31 -0.24 -31.36
N PHE A 8 -12.14 0.30 -30.46
CA PHE A 8 -11.71 1.16 -29.34
C PHE A 8 -10.87 0.39 -28.30
N LEU A 9 -11.25 -0.84 -27.97
CA LEU A 9 -10.45 -1.73 -27.10
C LEU A 9 -9.09 -2.08 -27.73
N LYS A 10 -9.04 -2.22 -29.06
CA LYS A 10 -7.80 -2.49 -29.79
C LYS A 10 -6.85 -1.29 -29.78
N SER A 11 -7.37 -0.07 -29.89
CA SER A 11 -6.58 1.16 -29.73
C SER A 11 -6.11 1.38 -28.28
N VAL A 12 -6.95 1.11 -27.27
CA VAL A 12 -6.54 1.20 -25.86
C VAL A 12 -5.42 0.20 -25.55
N LYS A 13 -5.50 -1.03 -26.07
CA LYS A 13 -4.43 -2.02 -25.92
C LYS A 13 -3.11 -1.57 -26.57
N LEU A 14 -3.18 -0.85 -27.70
CA LEU A 14 -2.01 -0.29 -28.39
C LEU A 14 -1.36 0.84 -27.58
N GLU A 15 -2.16 1.75 -27.01
CA GLU A 15 -1.66 2.82 -26.14
C GLU A 15 -1.11 2.27 -24.82
N MET A 16 -1.77 1.27 -24.23
CA MET A 16 -1.29 0.57 -23.04
C MET A 16 0.05 -0.17 -23.26
N ALA A 17 0.42 -0.48 -24.50
CA ALA A 17 1.72 -1.04 -24.83
C ALA A 17 2.85 0.00 -24.86
N ASN A 18 2.51 1.29 -25.06
CA ASN A 18 3.45 2.41 -24.92
C ASN A 18 3.62 2.86 -23.46
N VAL A 19 2.76 2.38 -22.56
CA VAL A 19 2.95 2.57 -21.12
C VAL A 19 4.05 1.62 -20.67
N SER A 20 5.13 2.17 -20.13
CA SER A 20 6.23 1.42 -19.54
C SER A 20 5.77 0.75 -18.24
N TRP A 21 5.13 -0.41 -18.37
CA TRP A 21 4.78 -1.21 -17.21
C TRP A 21 6.04 -1.68 -16.50
N PRO A 22 6.13 -1.50 -15.17
CA PRO A 22 7.24 -2.01 -14.39
C PRO A 22 7.30 -3.53 -14.55
N THR A 23 8.51 -4.07 -14.61
CA THR A 23 8.69 -5.51 -14.73
C THR A 23 8.28 -6.19 -13.43
N LYS A 24 7.97 -7.49 -13.50
CA LYS A 24 7.57 -8.28 -12.32
C LYS A 24 8.64 -8.27 -11.20
N ALA A 25 9.89 -7.97 -11.54
CA ALA A 25 10.98 -7.80 -10.59
C ALA A 25 10.84 -6.48 -9.80
N ASP A 26 10.65 -5.35 -10.49
CA ASP A 26 10.45 -4.03 -9.87
C ASP A 26 9.24 -4.01 -8.92
N LEU A 27 8.17 -4.73 -9.30
CA LEU A 27 6.97 -4.87 -8.47
C LEU A 27 7.25 -5.64 -7.17
N LYS A 28 8.08 -6.70 -7.22
CA LYS A 28 8.48 -7.45 -6.02
C LYS A 28 9.38 -6.62 -5.13
N GLU A 29 10.34 -5.90 -5.69
CA GLU A 29 11.25 -5.03 -4.93
C GLU A 29 10.48 -3.91 -4.24
N GLY A 30 9.62 -3.20 -4.97
CA GLY A 30 8.79 -2.14 -4.42
C GLY A 30 7.87 -2.64 -3.29
N THR A 31 7.23 -3.80 -3.48
CA THR A 31 6.34 -4.36 -2.45
C THR A 31 7.13 -4.80 -1.21
N THR A 32 8.34 -5.35 -1.38
CA THR A 32 9.20 -5.78 -0.26
C THR A 32 9.59 -4.61 0.62
N VAL A 33 9.98 -3.48 0.02
CA VAL A 33 10.34 -2.26 0.77
C VAL A 33 9.15 -1.74 1.56
N VAL A 34 7.97 -1.71 0.96
CA VAL A 34 6.74 -1.25 1.64
C VAL A 34 6.38 -2.15 2.82
N ILE A 35 6.51 -3.48 2.68
CA ILE A 35 6.27 -4.43 3.77
C ILE A 35 7.22 -4.16 4.95
N ILE A 36 8.51 -3.97 4.69
CA ILE A 36 9.51 -3.69 5.73
C ILE A 36 9.20 -2.37 6.43
N MET A 37 8.91 -1.30 5.66
CA MET A 37 8.55 -0.01 6.22
C MET A 37 7.28 -0.07 7.07
N SER A 38 6.25 -0.77 6.60
CA SER A 38 5.02 -0.98 7.36
C SER A 38 5.25 -1.75 8.66
N ALA A 39 6.12 -2.77 8.64
CA ALA A 39 6.47 -3.53 9.85
C ALA A 39 7.18 -2.65 10.90
N ILE A 40 8.11 -1.77 10.48
CA ILE A 40 8.79 -0.83 11.37
C ILE A 40 7.78 0.14 12.00
N VAL A 41 6.89 0.71 11.20
CA VAL A 41 5.83 1.62 11.69
C VAL A 41 4.89 0.90 12.66
N ALA A 42 4.52 -0.34 12.38
CA ALA A 42 3.66 -1.13 13.26
C ALA A 42 4.30 -1.36 14.64
N VAL A 43 5.60 -1.68 14.69
CA VAL A 43 6.33 -1.83 15.95
C VAL A 43 6.39 -0.50 16.72
N PHE A 44 6.68 0.60 16.03
CA PHE A 44 6.74 1.92 16.65
C PHE A 44 5.39 2.35 17.24
N LEU A 45 4.30 2.19 16.50
CA LEU A 45 2.96 2.48 16.98
C LEU A 45 2.59 1.59 18.16
N SER A 46 2.86 0.28 18.08
CA SER A 46 2.60 -0.64 19.19
C SER A 46 3.31 -0.24 20.49
N LEU A 47 4.53 0.30 20.41
CA LEU A 47 5.25 0.76 21.58
C LEU A 47 4.60 2.00 22.19
N ILE A 48 4.20 2.95 21.34
CA ILE A 48 3.51 4.18 21.75
C ILE A 48 2.15 3.84 22.36
N ASP A 49 1.35 3.01 21.70
CA ASP A 49 0.03 2.61 22.17
C ASP A 49 0.09 1.93 23.54
N ALA A 50 1.12 1.10 23.78
CA ALA A 50 1.37 0.49 25.09
C ALA A 50 1.76 1.52 26.15
N ALA A 51 2.63 2.49 25.81
CA ALA A 51 3.02 3.57 26.71
C ALA A 51 1.83 4.46 27.08
N PHE A 52 1.00 4.85 26.11
CA PHE A 52 -0.23 5.60 26.35
C PHE A 52 -1.24 4.80 27.16
N SER A 53 -1.41 3.51 26.88
CA SER A 53 -2.30 2.64 27.65
C SER A 53 -1.89 2.53 29.12
N PHE A 54 -0.58 2.46 29.39
CA PHE A 54 -0.05 2.50 30.76
C PHE A 54 -0.32 3.85 31.42
N LEU A 55 0.02 4.96 30.74
CA LEU A 55 -0.18 6.31 31.27
C LEU A 55 -1.65 6.60 31.58
N ILE A 56 -2.56 6.23 30.69
CA ILE A 56 -4.01 6.39 30.88
C ILE A 56 -4.48 5.53 32.05
N ARG A 57 -4.05 4.27 32.17
CA ARG A 57 -4.42 3.41 33.29
C ARG A 57 -3.96 3.99 34.62
N THR A 58 -2.73 4.48 34.71
CA THR A 58 -2.21 5.10 35.94
C THR A 58 -2.95 6.39 36.28
N LEU A 59 -3.25 7.23 35.29
CA LEU A 59 -3.94 8.50 35.50
C LEU A 59 -5.42 8.34 35.85
N LEU A 60 -6.15 7.41 35.20
CA LEU A 60 -7.58 7.18 35.43
C LEU A 60 -7.89 6.32 36.67
N LEU A 61 -7.00 5.39 37.07
CA LEU A 61 -7.21 4.56 38.27
C LEU A 61 -6.81 5.27 39.56
N GLN A 62 -6.14 6.42 39.49
CA GLN A 62 -5.80 7.25 40.66
C GLN A 62 -6.90 8.27 41.02
N GLY A 63 -8.01 8.32 40.29
CA GLY A 63 -9.17 9.19 40.56
C GLY A 63 -10.36 8.44 41.12
#